data_AF-A0A6L9YA52-F1
#
_entry.id   AF-A0A6L9YA52-F1
#
_cell.length_a   1.000
_cell.length_b   1.000
_cell.length_c   1.000
_cell.angle_alpha   90.00
_cell.angle_beta   90.00
_cell.angle_gamma   90.00
#
_symmetry.space_group_name_H-M   'P 1'
#
loop_
_entity.id
_entity.type
_entity.pdbx_description
1 polymer ?
#
loop_
_entity_poly.entity_id
_entity_poly.type
_entity_poly.pdbx_seq_one_letter_code
_entity_poly.pdbx_strand_id
1 'polypeptide(L)'
;QSADGQFARTVVDKNSTVKVTNHNGRLNLSSDGNIVLKAAQVESAGTLTAKAGDTLDIGTLGVYRKEHHNGNADNYYRLEQRKEEGSSIRGQQGTTLLAEQGIILRQANVSSEAGPLTISVKQGDIQIEAGRETEKLATAVKYTARGWLNKKTTMTRHLHENDQAIGSHLEGQSIHLQAQQGSITSRGSAIVGKSRCYLSSKR
;
A
#
# COMPACT_ATOMS: atom_id res chain seq x y z
N GLN A 1 22.16 -25.69 -25.04
CA GLN A 1 22.57 -24.49 -24.28
C GLN A 1 21.42 -24.15 -23.37
N SER A 2 21.62 -24.21 -22.05
CA SER A 2 20.56 -24.23 -21.03
C SER A 2 19.68 -22.98 -21.10
N ALA A 3 18.36 -23.17 -21.16
CA ALA A 3 17.37 -22.11 -21.05
C ALA A 3 17.21 -21.76 -19.56
N ASP A 4 18.18 -21.03 -19.01
CA ASP A 4 18.16 -20.65 -17.60
C ASP A 4 17.11 -19.55 -17.40
N GLY A 5 15.92 -19.95 -16.99
CA GLY A 5 14.87 -19.04 -16.55
C GLY A 5 15.32 -18.33 -15.27
N GLN A 6 15.19 -17.00 -15.24
CA GLN A 6 15.47 -16.22 -14.04
C GLN A 6 14.15 -15.83 -13.37
N PHE A 7 13.91 -16.39 -12.19
CA PHE A 7 12.72 -16.11 -11.39
C PHE A 7 13.14 -15.49 -10.07
N ALA A 8 12.47 -14.40 -9.71
CA ALA A 8 12.56 -13.83 -8.37
C ALA A 8 11.18 -13.39 -7.96
N ARG A 9 10.73 -13.80 -6.76
CA ARG A 9 9.44 -13.39 -6.23
C ARG A 9 9.55 -13.18 -4.73
N THR A 10 9.07 -12.03 -4.27
CA THR A 10 8.73 -11.83 -2.86
C THR A 10 7.37 -12.48 -2.61
N VAL A 11 7.32 -13.41 -1.67
CA VAL A 11 6.06 -14.03 -1.22
C VAL A 11 5.69 -13.40 0.12
N VAL A 12 4.44 -12.95 0.24
CA VAL A 12 3.85 -12.53 1.51
C VAL A 12 2.92 -13.65 1.94
N ASP A 13 3.38 -14.50 2.87
CA ASP A 13 2.64 -15.69 3.31
C ASP A 13 1.46 -15.34 4.23
N LYS A 14 1.59 -14.30 5.05
CA LYS A 14 0.50 -13.77 5.88
C LYS A 14 0.80 -12.33 6.30
N ASN A 15 -0.16 -11.43 6.14
CA ASN A 15 -0.10 -10.10 6.72
C ASN A 15 -0.09 -10.23 8.26
N SER A 16 0.65 -9.37 8.95
CA SER A 16 0.65 -9.37 10.42
C SER A 16 -0.73 -8.92 10.92
N THR A 17 -1.47 -9.79 11.61
CA THR A 17 -2.82 -9.49 12.09
C THR A 17 -2.85 -9.37 13.61
N VAL A 18 -3.46 -8.29 14.12
CA VAL A 18 -3.82 -8.13 15.53
C VAL A 18 -5.30 -7.77 15.59
N LYS A 19 -6.08 -8.50 16.41
CA LYS A 19 -7.53 -8.31 16.50
C LYS A 19 -8.05 -8.38 17.93
N VAL A 20 -8.82 -7.39 18.32
CA VAL A 20 -9.68 -7.41 19.52
C VAL A 20 -11.13 -7.58 19.08
N THR A 21 -11.80 -8.64 19.52
CA THR A 21 -13.14 -9.01 19.04
C THR A 21 -14.29 -8.60 19.95
N ASN A 22 -14.00 -8.21 21.20
CA ASN A 22 -15.02 -7.71 22.12
C ASN A 22 -15.49 -6.33 21.67
N HIS A 23 -16.82 -6.11 21.59
CA HIS A 23 -17.43 -4.86 21.17
C HIS A 23 -17.00 -3.65 22.00
N ASN A 24 -16.74 -3.84 23.29
CA ASN A 24 -16.20 -2.79 24.17
C ASN A 24 -14.67 -2.90 24.35
N GLY A 25 -14.03 -3.71 23.53
CA GLY A 25 -12.61 -3.96 23.56
C GLY A 25 -11.81 -2.72 23.15
N ARG A 26 -10.61 -2.60 23.72
CA ARG A 26 -9.69 -1.49 23.44
C ARG A 26 -8.36 -2.08 23.00
N LEU A 27 -7.93 -1.72 21.80
CA LEU A 27 -6.60 -2.05 21.30
C LEU A 27 -5.75 -0.79 21.40
N ASN A 28 -4.69 -0.82 22.22
CA ASN A 28 -3.76 0.29 22.36
C ASN A 28 -2.36 -0.17 21.91
N LEU A 29 -1.82 0.49 20.88
CA LEU A 29 -0.42 0.39 20.50
C LEU A 29 0.29 1.64 21.01
N SER A 30 1.36 1.47 21.80
CA SER A 30 2.12 2.59 22.35
C SER A 30 3.61 2.32 22.24
N SER A 31 4.36 3.34 21.86
CA SER A 31 5.82 3.35 21.83
C SER A 31 6.30 4.73 22.25
N ASP A 32 7.35 4.80 23.05
CA ASP A 32 8.01 6.09 23.38
C ASP A 32 8.83 6.62 22.20
N GLY A 33 9.09 5.79 21.19
CA GLY A 33 9.69 6.18 19.92
C GLY A 33 8.74 5.95 18.77
N ASN A 34 9.21 5.25 17.75
CA ASN A 34 8.46 5.01 16.53
C ASN A 34 7.50 3.84 16.64
N ILE A 35 6.42 3.89 15.86
CA ILE A 35 5.58 2.74 15.51
C ILE A 35 5.61 2.61 13.98
N VAL A 36 5.95 1.43 13.47
CA VAL A 36 6.00 1.14 12.04
C VAL A 36 5.13 -0.08 11.73
N LEU A 37 4.16 0.08 10.83
CA LEU A 37 3.24 -0.96 10.37
C LEU A 37 3.34 -1.06 8.84
N LYS A 38 3.75 -2.22 8.33
CA LYS A 38 3.90 -2.49 6.89
C LYS A 38 3.19 -3.80 6.55
N ALA A 39 2.28 -3.76 5.56
CA ALA A 39 1.39 -4.88 5.24
C ALA A 39 0.73 -5.50 6.50
N ALA A 40 0.30 -4.64 7.43
CA ALA A 40 -0.29 -5.07 8.70
C ALA A 40 -1.81 -4.85 8.71
N GLN A 41 -2.53 -5.70 9.43
CA GLN A 41 -3.97 -5.57 9.67
C GLN A 41 -4.23 -5.48 11.18
N VAL A 42 -4.67 -4.33 11.67
CA VAL A 42 -4.91 -4.08 13.09
C VAL A 42 -6.38 -3.69 13.28
N GLU A 43 -7.10 -4.48 14.07
CA GLU A 43 -8.55 -4.36 14.21
C GLU A 43 -9.01 -4.38 15.67
N SER A 44 -9.99 -3.54 15.99
CA SER A 44 -10.72 -3.58 17.26
C SER A 44 -12.22 -3.48 17.01
N ALA A 45 -12.99 -4.40 17.59
CA ALA A 45 -14.45 -4.35 17.63
C ALA A 45 -14.99 -3.25 18.55
N GLY A 46 -14.12 -2.63 19.37
CA GLY A 46 -14.40 -1.38 20.07
C GLY A 46 -13.52 -0.25 19.54
N THR A 47 -12.66 0.30 20.39
CA THR A 47 -11.77 1.41 20.02
C THR A 47 -10.35 0.94 19.71
N LEU A 48 -9.67 1.66 18.83
CA LEU A 48 -8.26 1.46 18.49
C LEU A 48 -7.50 2.77 18.72
N THR A 49 -6.41 2.72 19.47
CA THR A 49 -5.48 3.85 19.63
C THR A 49 -4.06 3.41 19.27
N ALA A 50 -3.37 4.16 18.42
CA ALA A 50 -1.93 4.03 18.19
C ALA A 50 -1.24 5.35 18.57
N LYS A 51 -0.29 5.28 19.50
CA LYS A 51 0.46 6.43 20.01
C LYS A 51 1.96 6.19 19.87
N ALA A 52 2.61 6.96 19.00
CA ALA A 52 4.06 7.02 18.90
C ALA A 52 4.60 8.25 19.65
N GLY A 53 5.71 8.10 20.36
CA GLY A 53 6.43 9.21 20.98
C GLY A 53 7.30 9.99 20.00
N ASP A 54 7.49 9.48 18.78
CA ASP A 54 8.17 10.16 17.69
C ASP A 54 7.33 10.12 16.41
N THR A 55 7.49 9.11 15.55
CA THR A 55 6.77 8.97 14.28
C THR A 55 5.90 7.71 14.25
N LEU A 56 4.70 7.83 13.66
CA LEU A 56 3.84 6.70 13.32
C LEU A 56 3.79 6.52 11.80
N ASP A 57 4.43 5.46 11.31
CA ASP A 57 4.46 5.07 9.90
C ASP A 57 3.50 3.89 9.66
N ILE A 58 2.39 4.15 8.99
CA ILE A 58 1.45 3.14 8.49
C ILE A 58 1.65 3.08 6.98
N GLY A 59 2.61 2.26 6.57
CA GLY A 59 3.13 2.22 5.23
C GLY A 59 2.96 0.85 4.57
N THR A 60 3.81 0.63 3.57
CA THR A 60 3.71 -0.51 2.65
C THR A 60 4.88 -1.47 2.76
N LEU A 61 4.63 -2.73 2.40
CA LEU A 61 5.66 -3.72 2.12
C LEU A 61 5.82 -3.86 0.61
N GLY A 62 7.03 -3.63 0.09
CA GLY A 62 7.33 -3.82 -1.33
C GLY A 62 7.37 -5.30 -1.70
N VAL A 63 6.62 -5.67 -2.74
CA VAL A 63 6.58 -7.02 -3.31
C VAL A 63 7.07 -6.95 -4.75
N TYR A 64 8.05 -7.79 -5.07
CA TYR A 64 8.63 -7.87 -6.41
C TYR A 64 8.34 -9.23 -7.04
N ARG A 65 8.01 -9.24 -8.33
CA ARG A 65 7.92 -10.47 -9.14
C ARG A 65 8.67 -10.26 -10.46
N LYS A 66 9.53 -11.20 -10.78
CA LYS A 66 10.33 -11.26 -12.00
C LYS A 66 10.21 -12.65 -12.59
N GLU A 67 9.82 -12.72 -13.85
CA GLU A 67 9.74 -13.97 -14.61
C GLU A 67 10.35 -13.78 -15.99
N HIS A 68 11.55 -14.30 -16.18
CA HIS A 68 12.25 -14.25 -17.45
C HIS A 68 12.39 -15.65 -18.02
N HIS A 69 11.71 -15.92 -19.12
CA HIS A 69 11.94 -17.08 -19.97
C HIS A 69 12.59 -16.61 -21.27
N ASN A 70 13.86 -16.94 -21.47
CA ASN A 70 14.58 -16.60 -22.70
C ASN A 70 14.92 -17.89 -23.44
N GLY A 71 14.24 -18.15 -24.56
CA GLY A 71 14.62 -19.24 -25.47
C GLY A 71 15.78 -18.82 -26.37
N ASN A 72 15.66 -17.65 -27.01
CA ASN A 72 16.71 -16.98 -27.79
C ASN A 72 16.36 -15.49 -27.98
N ALA A 73 17.16 -14.76 -28.76
CA ALA A 73 16.95 -13.33 -29.03
C ALA A 73 15.59 -13.01 -29.69
N ASP A 74 15.02 -13.97 -30.43
CA ASP A 74 13.76 -13.81 -31.13
C ASP A 74 12.56 -14.46 -30.40
N ASN A 75 12.82 -15.14 -29.28
CA ASN A 75 11.81 -15.89 -28.52
C ASN A 75 12.03 -15.70 -27.02
N TYR A 76 11.26 -14.80 -26.42
CA TYR A 76 11.36 -14.49 -24.99
C TYR A 76 10.02 -14.07 -24.38
N TYR A 77 9.94 -14.25 -23.07
CA TYR A 77 8.93 -13.69 -22.19
C TYR A 77 9.67 -13.07 -21.00
N ARG A 78 9.41 -11.79 -20.70
CA ARG A 78 10.04 -11.06 -19.61
C ARG A 78 9.00 -10.22 -18.90
N LEU A 79 8.70 -10.59 -17.67
CA LEU A 79 7.80 -9.87 -16.78
C LEU A 79 8.59 -9.33 -15.59
N GLU A 80 8.41 -8.05 -15.30
CA GLU A 80 8.81 -7.42 -14.04
C GLU A 80 7.62 -6.66 -13.45
N GLN A 81 7.24 -7.01 -12.22
CA GLN A 81 6.18 -6.36 -11.46
C GLN A 81 6.74 -5.89 -10.12
N ARG A 82 6.43 -4.65 -9.74
CA ARG A 82 6.67 -4.12 -8.40
C ARG A 82 5.34 -3.59 -7.88
N LYS A 83 4.93 -4.04 -6.70
CA LYS A 83 3.75 -3.51 -6.03
C LYS A 83 4.06 -3.23 -4.58
N GLU A 84 3.25 -2.36 -4.01
CA GLU A 84 3.25 -2.06 -2.59
C GLU A 84 2.03 -2.72 -1.94
N GLU A 85 2.24 -3.42 -0.83
CA GLU A 85 1.17 -3.98 0.00
C GLU A 85 0.93 -3.08 1.21
N GLY A 86 -0.20 -2.40 1.23
CA GLY A 86 -0.57 -1.43 2.26
C GLY A 86 -1.05 -2.03 3.57
N SER A 87 -1.17 -1.18 4.59
CA SER A 87 -1.66 -1.55 5.92
C SER A 87 -3.12 -1.13 6.13
N SER A 88 -3.84 -1.85 6.99
CA SER A 88 -5.23 -1.61 7.36
C SER A 88 -5.39 -1.48 8.86
N ILE A 89 -5.95 -0.36 9.32
CA ILE A 89 -6.16 -0.03 10.74
C ILE A 89 -7.63 0.32 10.96
N ARG A 90 -8.33 -0.44 11.80
CA ARG A 90 -9.78 -0.32 11.97
C ARG A 90 -10.21 -0.42 13.42
N GLY A 91 -10.95 0.57 13.91
CA GLY A 91 -11.69 0.53 15.17
C GLY A 91 -13.17 0.70 14.88
N GLN A 92 -14.06 -0.15 15.37
CA GLN A 92 -15.49 -0.01 15.07
C GLN A 92 -16.12 1.22 15.74
N GLN A 93 -15.75 1.49 16.99
CA GLN A 93 -16.29 2.58 17.80
C GLN A 93 -15.41 3.83 17.82
N GLY A 94 -14.25 3.80 17.17
CA GLY A 94 -13.31 4.92 17.11
C GLY A 94 -11.88 4.49 16.81
N THR A 95 -11.19 5.31 16.03
CA THR A 95 -9.77 5.11 15.70
C THR A 95 -9.00 6.40 15.97
N THR A 96 -7.95 6.31 16.78
CA THR A 96 -7.13 7.44 17.18
C THR A 96 -5.66 7.17 16.88
N LEU A 97 -5.04 8.01 16.06
CA LEU A 97 -3.64 7.95 15.69
C LEU A 97 -2.93 9.21 16.22
N LEU A 98 -1.91 9.03 17.05
CA LEU A 98 -1.17 10.11 17.70
C LEU A 98 0.33 9.93 17.49
N ALA A 99 1.01 11.02 17.18
CA ALA A 99 2.48 11.07 17.15
C ALA A 99 2.99 12.43 17.63
N GLU A 100 4.22 12.50 18.13
CA GLU A 100 4.82 13.79 18.47
C GLU A 100 5.34 14.49 17.22
N GLN A 101 6.13 13.82 16.36
CA GLN A 101 6.86 14.45 15.25
C GLN A 101 6.24 14.21 13.87
N GLY A 102 5.53 13.11 13.65
CA GLY A 102 4.93 12.88 12.33
C GLY A 102 4.06 11.64 12.20
N ILE A 103 3.14 11.70 11.23
CA ILE A 103 2.32 10.55 10.81
C ILE A 103 2.45 10.41 9.29
N ILE A 104 2.80 9.22 8.84
CA ILE A 104 2.90 8.86 7.41
C ILE A 104 1.91 7.74 7.13
N LEU A 105 1.01 7.96 6.17
CA LEU A 105 0.00 7.01 5.72
C LEU A 105 0.22 6.75 4.23
N ARG A 106 0.84 5.63 3.87
CA ARG A 106 1.13 5.27 2.48
C ARG A 106 0.36 4.01 2.08
N GLN A 107 -0.49 4.12 1.06
CA GLN A 107 -1.46 3.09 0.67
C GLN A 107 -2.22 2.52 1.88
N ALA A 108 -2.51 3.38 2.86
CA ALA A 108 -3.07 2.97 4.13
C ALA A 108 -4.60 3.02 4.07
N ASN A 109 -5.25 2.02 4.66
CA ASN A 109 -6.68 2.04 4.93
C ASN A 109 -6.87 2.27 6.42
N VAL A 110 -7.32 3.46 6.83
CA VAL A 110 -7.57 3.77 8.23
C VAL A 110 -9.04 4.11 8.40
N SER A 111 -9.75 3.36 9.23
CA SER A 111 -11.19 3.55 9.35
C SER A 111 -11.72 3.51 10.78
N SER A 112 -12.83 4.20 10.97
CA SER A 112 -13.74 4.03 12.09
C SER A 112 -15.16 3.84 11.61
N GLU A 113 -15.78 2.70 11.94
CA GLU A 113 -17.07 2.31 11.33
C GLU A 113 -18.23 3.18 11.82
N ALA A 114 -18.37 3.31 13.14
CA ALA A 114 -19.44 4.02 13.83
C ALA A 114 -18.95 5.20 14.68
N GLY A 115 -17.64 5.32 14.91
CA GLY A 115 -17.04 6.38 15.72
C GLY A 115 -16.21 7.40 14.94
N PRO A 116 -15.53 8.33 15.63
CA PRO A 116 -14.62 9.26 15.01
C PRO A 116 -13.31 8.58 14.57
N LEU A 117 -12.74 9.09 13.48
CA LEU A 117 -11.34 8.92 13.13
C LEU A 117 -10.59 10.20 13.51
N THR A 118 -9.64 10.10 14.43
CA THR A 118 -8.79 11.21 14.86
C THR A 118 -7.34 10.91 14.56
N ILE A 119 -6.66 11.82 13.88
CA ILE A 119 -5.24 11.73 13.55
C ILE A 119 -4.61 13.06 13.96
N SER A 120 -3.66 13.03 14.88
CA SER A 120 -3.03 14.25 15.36
C SER A 120 -1.53 14.11 15.57
N VAL A 121 -0.81 15.15 15.15
CA VAL A 121 0.61 15.33 15.41
C VAL A 121 0.84 16.63 16.15
N LYS A 122 1.83 16.64 17.04
CA LYS A 122 2.12 17.81 17.88
C LYS A 122 3.13 18.77 17.25
N GLN A 123 4.21 18.27 16.68
CA GLN A 123 5.39 19.03 16.25
C GLN A 123 5.88 18.73 14.83
N GLY A 124 5.02 18.19 13.96
CA GLY A 124 5.37 18.06 12.55
C GLY A 124 4.17 17.76 11.67
N ASP A 125 4.37 16.88 10.70
CA ASP A 125 3.47 16.75 9.56
C ASP A 125 2.60 15.48 9.60
N ILE A 126 1.43 15.59 8.98
CA ILE A 126 0.62 14.45 8.56
C ILE A 126 0.76 14.31 7.05
N GLN A 127 1.26 13.17 6.59
CA GLN A 127 1.46 12.86 5.17
C GLN A 127 0.57 11.68 4.78
N ILE A 128 -0.32 11.89 3.81
CA ILE A 128 -1.25 10.88 3.29
C ILE A 128 -0.96 10.71 1.81
N GLU A 129 -0.49 9.53 1.42
CA GLU A 129 0.07 9.30 0.10
C GLU A 129 -0.41 7.99 -0.53
N ALA A 130 -0.48 7.98 -1.86
CA ALA A 130 -0.65 6.76 -2.63
C ALA A 130 0.63 5.89 -2.59
N GLY A 131 0.44 4.58 -2.49
CA GLY A 131 1.45 3.60 -2.90
C GLY A 131 1.51 3.47 -4.42
N ARG A 132 2.24 2.46 -4.90
CA ARG A 132 2.48 2.30 -6.35
C ARG A 132 2.51 0.84 -6.77
N GLU A 133 1.96 0.58 -7.96
CA GLU A 133 2.06 -0.68 -8.66
C GLU A 133 2.59 -0.42 -10.08
N THR A 134 3.61 -1.16 -10.49
CA THR A 134 4.24 -1.05 -11.80
C THR A 134 4.39 -2.44 -12.42
N GLU A 135 4.14 -2.53 -13.71
CA GLU A 135 4.33 -3.74 -14.50
C GLU A 135 5.05 -3.40 -15.81
N LYS A 136 6.00 -4.25 -16.18
CA LYS A 136 6.61 -4.27 -17.50
C LYS A 136 6.61 -5.69 -18.04
N LEU A 137 5.95 -5.89 -19.17
CA LEU A 137 5.89 -7.15 -19.89
C LEU A 137 6.44 -6.96 -21.30
N ALA A 138 7.45 -7.76 -21.65
CA ALA A 138 8.00 -7.83 -22.99
C ALA A 138 7.98 -9.29 -23.48
N THR A 139 7.36 -9.53 -24.64
CA THR A 139 7.35 -10.83 -25.29
C THR A 139 7.81 -10.73 -26.74
N ALA A 140 8.48 -11.78 -27.21
CA ALA A 140 8.73 -12.00 -28.62
C ALA A 140 8.55 -13.48 -28.92
N VAL A 141 7.90 -13.78 -30.04
CA VAL A 141 7.77 -15.13 -30.55
C VAL A 141 8.06 -15.09 -32.04
N LYS A 142 9.01 -15.90 -32.49
CA LYS A 142 9.35 -16.10 -33.89
C LYS A 142 9.18 -17.57 -34.24
N TYR A 143 8.30 -17.83 -35.19
CA TYR A 143 8.11 -19.18 -35.73
C TYR A 143 8.23 -19.17 -37.25
N THR A 144 8.56 -20.33 -37.80
CA THR A 144 8.71 -20.53 -39.24
C THR A 144 7.81 -21.68 -39.66
N ALA A 145 6.85 -21.41 -40.53
CA ALA A 145 6.06 -22.44 -41.20
C ALA A 145 6.71 -22.82 -42.53
N ARG A 146 6.79 -24.13 -42.83
CA ARG A 146 7.27 -24.66 -44.12
C ARG A 146 6.12 -25.40 -44.80
N GLY A 147 5.81 -25.01 -46.03
CA GLY A 147 4.93 -25.73 -46.95
C GLY A 147 5.74 -26.53 -47.98
N TRP A 148 5.05 -27.19 -48.91
CA TRP A 148 5.67 -28.07 -49.91
C TRP A 148 6.58 -27.31 -50.92
N LEU A 149 6.35 -26.01 -51.14
CA LEU A 149 7.13 -25.15 -52.06
C LEU A 149 7.56 -23.79 -51.48
N ASN A 150 7.19 -23.45 -50.23
CA ASN A 150 7.47 -22.13 -49.65
C ASN A 150 7.79 -22.18 -48.14
N LYS A 151 8.43 -21.12 -47.65
CA LYS A 151 8.77 -20.91 -46.24
C LYS A 151 8.27 -19.52 -45.82
N LYS A 152 7.51 -19.45 -44.72
CA LYS A 152 7.08 -18.17 -44.12
C LYS A 152 7.60 -18.09 -42.71
N THR A 153 8.32 -17.01 -42.41
CA THR A 153 8.76 -16.69 -41.04
C THR A 153 7.88 -15.57 -40.52
N THR A 154 7.27 -15.77 -39.36
CA THR A 154 6.46 -14.76 -38.68
C THR A 154 7.13 -14.44 -37.35
N MET A 155 7.24 -13.15 -37.04
CA MET A 155 7.70 -12.69 -35.76
C MET A 155 6.69 -11.71 -35.18
N THR A 156 6.30 -11.96 -33.94
CA THR A 156 5.39 -11.10 -33.18
C THR A 156 6.13 -10.63 -31.93
N ARG A 157 6.01 -9.33 -31.62
CA ARG A 157 6.55 -8.73 -30.40
C ARG A 157 5.45 -7.95 -29.70
N HIS A 158 5.43 -8.01 -28.37
CA HIS A 158 4.55 -7.20 -27.54
C HIS A 158 5.34 -6.55 -26.41
N LEU A 159 5.00 -5.29 -26.13
CA LEU A 159 5.48 -4.54 -24.97
C LEU A 159 4.25 -3.95 -24.27
N HIS A 160 4.17 -4.13 -22.97
CA HIS A 160 3.17 -3.54 -22.11
C HIS A 160 3.86 -2.95 -20.89
N GLU A 161 3.49 -1.71 -20.55
CA GLU A 161 3.98 -1.00 -19.38
C GLU A 161 2.79 -0.37 -18.67
N ASN A 162 2.73 -0.53 -17.36
CA ASN A 162 1.68 0.01 -16.50
C ASN A 162 2.32 0.63 -15.26
N ASP A 163 1.76 1.76 -14.83
CA ASP A 163 2.23 2.51 -13.66
C ASP A 163 1.03 3.16 -12.98
N GLN A 164 0.65 2.64 -11.82
CA GLN A 164 -0.57 2.99 -11.10
C GLN A 164 -0.27 3.46 -9.70
N ALA A 165 -0.89 4.57 -9.32
CA ALA A 165 -0.94 5.03 -7.94
C ALA A 165 -2.10 4.35 -7.21
N ILE A 166 -1.82 3.70 -6.08
CA ILE A 166 -2.84 3.04 -5.26
C ILE A 166 -3.08 3.90 -4.02
N GLY A 167 -4.27 4.52 -3.94
CA GLY A 167 -4.50 5.56 -2.96
C GLY A 167 -4.64 5.09 -1.51
N SER A 168 -4.38 6.01 -0.57
CA SER A 168 -4.76 5.83 0.84
C SER A 168 -6.23 6.19 1.05
N HIS A 169 -6.93 5.48 1.95
CA HIS A 169 -8.34 5.70 2.26
C HIS A 169 -8.52 5.93 3.76
N LEU A 170 -9.08 7.08 4.12
CA LEU A 170 -9.45 7.43 5.49
C LEU A 170 -10.96 7.53 5.59
N GLU A 171 -11.57 6.79 6.51
CA GLU A 171 -13.02 6.78 6.69
C GLU A 171 -13.42 6.88 8.16
N GLY A 172 -14.44 7.67 8.46
CA GLY A 172 -14.95 7.80 9.82
C GLY A 172 -16.37 8.36 9.86
N GLN A 173 -17.06 8.21 11.00
CA GLN A 173 -18.30 8.94 11.21
C GLN A 173 -18.04 10.45 11.19
N SER A 174 -17.00 10.88 11.90
CA SER A 174 -16.34 12.16 11.70
C SER A 174 -14.83 11.95 11.52
N ILE A 175 -14.19 12.85 10.79
CA ILE A 175 -12.74 12.86 10.62
C ILE A 175 -12.18 14.13 11.23
N HIS A 176 -11.14 13.99 12.06
CA HIS A 176 -10.38 15.07 12.66
C HIS A 176 -8.89 14.85 12.36
N LEU A 177 -8.33 15.65 11.46
CA LEU A 177 -6.89 15.67 11.18
C LEU A 177 -6.30 16.97 11.73
N GLN A 178 -5.29 16.87 12.58
CA GLN A 178 -4.69 18.03 13.23
C GLN A 178 -3.17 17.95 13.30
N ALA A 179 -2.49 18.85 12.60
CA ALA A 179 -1.07 19.14 12.80
C ALA A 179 -0.92 20.42 13.64
N GLN A 180 -0.52 20.29 14.90
CA GLN A 180 -0.49 21.44 15.82
C GLN A 180 0.63 22.42 15.51
N GLN A 181 1.78 21.93 15.04
CA GLN A 181 2.93 22.71 14.59
C GLN A 181 3.53 22.04 13.36
N GLY A 182 2.89 22.23 12.21
CA GLY A 182 3.28 21.61 10.95
C GLY A 182 2.15 21.68 9.93
N SER A 183 2.15 20.74 8.99
CA SER A 183 1.26 20.72 7.84
C SER A 183 0.55 19.38 7.67
N ILE A 184 -0.55 19.42 6.94
CA ILE A 184 -1.26 18.21 6.50
C ILE A 184 -1.16 18.17 4.98
N THR A 185 -0.63 17.08 4.43
CA THR A 185 -0.54 16.85 2.99
C THR A 185 -1.28 15.57 2.61
N SER A 186 -1.97 15.62 1.47
CA SER A 186 -2.82 14.53 1.00
C SER A 186 -2.70 14.43 -0.52
N ARG A 187 -2.13 13.32 -1.02
CA ARG A 187 -1.85 13.09 -2.44
C ARG A 187 -2.24 11.67 -2.84
N GLY A 188 -3.16 11.55 -3.79
CA GLY A 188 -3.67 10.24 -4.22
C GLY A 188 -4.36 9.51 -3.06
N SER A 189 -5.36 10.15 -2.47
CA SER A 189 -6.08 9.60 -1.33
C SER A 189 -7.54 10.03 -1.32
N ALA A 190 -8.36 9.27 -0.60
CA ALA A 190 -9.75 9.58 -0.32
C ALA A 190 -9.95 9.74 1.19
N ILE A 191 -10.59 10.83 1.60
CA ILE A 191 -10.87 11.14 3.00
C ILE A 191 -12.38 11.36 3.13
N VAL A 192 -13.07 10.44 3.79
CA VAL A 192 -14.53 10.36 3.81
C VAL A 192 -15.06 10.39 5.23
N GLY A 193 -15.56 11.55 5.65
CA GLY A 193 -16.34 11.69 6.87
C GLY A 193 -17.84 11.58 6.56
N LYS A 194 -18.55 10.66 7.21
CA LYS A 194 -20.00 10.46 6.98
C LYS A 194 -20.85 11.64 7.44
N SER A 195 -20.42 12.32 8.50
CA SER A 195 -21.08 13.50 9.06
C SER A 195 -20.26 14.78 8.89
N ARG A 196 -18.97 14.75 9.26
CA ARG A 196 -18.09 15.93 9.21
C ARG A 196 -16.64 15.52 8.93
N CYS A 197 -15.91 16.42 8.28
CA CYS A 197 -14.47 16.31 8.08
C CYS A 197 -13.83 17.64 8.47
N TYR A 198 -12.88 17.60 9.42
CA TYR A 198 -12.15 18.77 9.92
C TYR A 198 -10.66 18.55 9.75
N LEU A 199 -10.01 19.48 9.05
CA LEU A 199 -8.57 19.53 8.86
C LEU A 199 -8.05 20.85 9.44
N SER A 200 -7.04 20.78 10.29
CA SER A 200 -6.39 21.96 10.85
C SER A 200 -4.89 21.78 10.92
N SER A 201 -4.17 22.81 10.51
CA SER A 201 -2.73 22.89 10.61
C SER A 201 -2.33 24.27 11.06
N LYS A 202 -1.37 24.39 11.98
CA LYS A 202 -0.76 25.66 12.35
C LYS A 202 0.75 25.54 12.13
N ARG A 203 1.33 26.59 11.56
CA ARG A 203 2.79 26.74 11.44
C ARG A 203 3.29 27.65 12.55
#